data_AF-A0A949X2W1-F1
#
_entry.id   AF-A0A949X2W1-F1
#
_cell.length_a   1.000
_cell.length_b   1.000
_cell.length_c   1.000
_cell.angle_alpha   90.00
_cell.angle_beta   90.00
_cell.angle_gamma   90.00
#
_symmetry.space_group_name_H-M   'P 1'
#
loop_
_entity.id
_entity.type
_entity.pdbx_description
1 polymer ?
#
loop_
_entity_poly.entity_id
_entity_poly.type
_entity_poly.pdbx_seq_one_letter_code
_entity_poly.pdbx_strand_id
1 'polypeptide(L)'
;MRVLKLLNYKIIFASMFILSIIFLNTKVLAEDMNASKTSIQRIEGSNRIETANLISKYKWKDTSENVVIASSEDFFCAISAVPLASKLNCPILFTEKNTLNQNTKEEIIRLKAKKIYIIGDKDVISQETEDELLKIANSVYRIQGKDKFSISTNIALIIGKSDKVFIVNGNDFPDALSIASIAGKNEAPIIFTDKEQLTTSAMKYIKSNKIKESYIVGGKEVISNDILNGLPNPYRLFGEDRYATNIDIINYFSDELNQSSTFIVPGESIEDSTAAIAAAVVAQSSSSPLVLMGAPGETYSKNFLESNSFNINNVIIIGGENVLSSKRLGILGDYNSINAKDYLDTVSYDGSNQGCHPKVLYFPDQWSGWKYWMVFTPYPNGDDKYENPSILVSQTGHEWFTPYGLVNPVVSGLNQSDCHLSDPHILFNQGNKTLELWYRATYYNNEDRIMRVTSKDGVKWSEPEKMVSFYGVKECLSPTVIFEDNKYKMWYVSEELKCMYIQSGDGKHWTSPKEVKLNLTDSYVPWHLDLIKTDLSYEILVSAFKLKEAALNNRVLMWGTSEDGLNFNNLTTVLIPTQNDNSWDNKQIYRSSFVKVNGVYKVFYSAMNKKNQWHIGLSQGKSMKYLHGFAFKKHK
;
A
#
# COMPACT_ATOMS: atom_id res chain seq x y z
N MET A 1 -36.49 58.31 9.04
CA MET A 1 -37.03 56.97 9.31
C MET A 1 -37.12 56.02 8.10
N ARG A 2 -36.84 56.45 6.84
CA ARG A 2 -36.86 55.57 5.65
C ARG A 2 -35.51 54.92 5.27
N VAL A 3 -34.38 55.43 5.79
CA VAL A 3 -33.04 54.91 5.43
C VAL A 3 -32.62 53.69 6.27
N LEU A 4 -33.09 53.57 7.52
CA LEU A 4 -32.78 52.41 8.37
C LEU A 4 -33.51 51.11 7.97
N LYS A 5 -34.66 51.18 7.29
CA LYS A 5 -35.37 49.97 6.84
C LYS A 5 -34.69 49.28 5.65
N LEU A 6 -33.99 50.01 4.79
CA LEU A 6 -33.32 49.43 3.60
C LEU A 6 -31.99 48.72 3.92
N LEU A 7 -31.31 49.10 5.02
CA LEU A 7 -30.08 48.42 5.46
C LEU A 7 -30.38 47.02 6.03
N ASN A 8 -31.48 46.86 6.77
CA ASN A 8 -31.82 45.57 7.39
C ASN A 8 -32.20 44.49 6.37
N TYR A 9 -32.82 44.84 5.23
CA TYR A 9 -33.16 43.85 4.20
C TYR A 9 -31.94 43.34 3.42
N LYS A 10 -30.91 44.16 3.22
CA LYS A 10 -29.67 43.72 2.55
C LYS A 10 -28.84 42.75 3.41
N ILE A 11 -28.84 42.94 4.73
CA ILE A 11 -28.12 42.06 5.66
C ILE A 11 -28.82 40.69 5.75
N ILE A 12 -30.16 40.67 5.77
CA ILE A 12 -30.94 39.42 5.83
C ILE A 12 -30.78 38.60 4.53
N PHE A 13 -30.80 39.26 3.35
CA PHE A 13 -30.56 38.58 2.08
C PHE A 13 -29.12 38.07 1.92
N ALA A 14 -28.12 38.83 2.39
CA ALA A 14 -26.73 38.37 2.40
C ALA A 14 -26.55 37.17 3.34
N SER A 15 -27.20 37.15 4.51
CA SER A 15 -27.14 36.00 5.43
C SER A 15 -27.83 34.74 4.88
N MET A 16 -28.93 34.87 4.14
CA MET A 16 -29.61 33.73 3.51
C MET A 16 -28.82 33.17 2.31
N PHE A 17 -28.09 34.01 1.58
CA PHE A 17 -27.22 33.59 0.48
C PHE A 17 -25.93 32.92 0.98
N ILE A 18 -25.40 33.37 2.13
CA ILE A 18 -24.26 32.72 2.79
C ILE A 18 -24.67 31.37 3.39
N LEU A 19 -25.87 31.25 3.99
CA LEU A 19 -26.38 29.96 4.47
C LEU A 19 -26.64 28.95 3.34
N SER A 20 -27.10 29.37 2.17
CA SER A 20 -27.32 28.45 1.03
C SER A 20 -26.01 27.98 0.40
N ILE A 21 -24.97 28.84 0.35
CA ILE A 21 -23.61 28.46 -0.08
C ILE A 21 -22.95 27.53 0.95
N ILE A 22 -23.17 27.74 2.26
CA ILE A 22 -22.71 26.83 3.30
C ILE A 22 -23.42 25.47 3.17
N PHE A 23 -24.73 25.43 2.91
CA PHE A 23 -25.45 24.16 2.71
C PHE A 23 -25.07 23.42 1.41
N LEU A 24 -24.76 24.14 0.33
CA LEU A 24 -24.23 23.54 -0.90
C LEU A 24 -22.81 22.99 -0.67
N ASN A 25 -21.95 23.73 0.03
CA ASN A 25 -20.61 23.28 0.39
C ASN A 25 -20.63 22.13 1.40
N THR A 26 -21.58 22.04 2.33
CA THR A 26 -21.68 20.88 3.23
C THR A 26 -22.13 19.61 2.51
N LYS A 27 -22.87 19.71 1.39
CA LYS A 27 -23.21 18.54 0.56
C LYS A 27 -22.03 18.09 -0.29
N VAL A 28 -21.28 19.04 -0.87
CA VAL A 28 -20.04 18.75 -1.60
C VAL A 28 -18.96 18.18 -0.67
N LEU A 29 -18.85 18.69 0.56
CA LEU A 29 -17.94 18.15 1.59
C LEU A 29 -18.43 16.84 2.23
N ALA A 30 -19.74 16.53 2.18
CA ALA A 30 -20.28 15.26 2.65
C ALA A 30 -20.14 14.14 1.60
N GLU A 31 -20.07 14.46 0.31
CA GLU A 31 -19.75 13.49 -0.74
C GLU A 31 -18.26 13.12 -0.74
N ASP A 32 -17.37 14.04 -0.35
CA ASP A 32 -15.93 13.78 -0.16
C ASP A 32 -15.57 13.12 1.20
N MET A 33 -16.55 12.90 2.09
CA MET A 33 -16.36 12.15 3.36
C MET A 33 -16.59 10.63 3.24
N ASN A 34 -16.90 10.12 2.05
CA ASN A 34 -16.69 8.71 1.75
C ASN A 34 -15.28 8.51 1.21
N ALA A 35 -14.30 8.45 2.11
CA ALA A 35 -13.06 7.76 1.77
C ALA A 35 -13.45 6.34 1.33
N SER A 36 -13.27 6.05 0.04
CA SER A 36 -13.59 4.77 -0.58
C SER A 36 -12.90 3.66 0.19
N LYS A 37 -13.65 3.01 1.10
CA LYS A 37 -13.33 1.66 1.57
C LYS A 37 -12.95 0.84 0.34
N THR A 38 -11.75 0.26 0.30
CA THR A 38 -11.39 -0.64 -0.81
C THR A 38 -12.52 -1.65 -0.96
N SER A 39 -13.23 -1.57 -2.07
CA SER A 39 -14.40 -2.38 -2.31
C SER A 39 -13.91 -3.76 -2.71
N ILE A 40 -14.18 -4.76 -1.89
CA ILE A 40 -13.85 -6.15 -2.19
C ILE A 40 -15.12 -6.82 -2.69
N GLN A 41 -15.08 -7.28 -3.94
CA GLN A 41 -16.15 -8.05 -4.55
C GLN A 41 -15.61 -9.42 -4.94
N ARG A 42 -16.37 -10.48 -4.63
CA ARG A 42 -16.11 -11.83 -5.12
C ARG A 42 -17.11 -12.18 -6.22
N ILE A 43 -16.61 -12.76 -7.31
CA ILE A 43 -17.41 -13.37 -8.36
C ILE A 43 -17.13 -14.87 -8.35
N GLU A 44 -18.10 -15.64 -7.87
CA GLU A 44 -18.01 -17.09 -7.74
C GLU A 44 -19.34 -17.73 -8.15
N GLY A 45 -19.28 -18.81 -8.92
CA GLY A 45 -20.39 -19.74 -9.15
C GLY A 45 -20.09 -21.11 -8.56
N SER A 46 -21.02 -22.05 -8.66
CA SER A 46 -20.84 -23.43 -8.19
C SER A 46 -19.73 -24.18 -8.94
N ASN A 47 -19.36 -23.72 -10.14
CA ASN A 47 -18.30 -24.26 -10.96
C ASN A 47 -17.70 -23.17 -11.89
N ARG A 48 -16.71 -23.56 -12.69
CA ARG A 48 -15.99 -22.67 -13.62
C ARG A 48 -16.87 -22.05 -14.71
N ILE A 49 -17.86 -22.80 -15.22
CA ILE A 49 -18.79 -22.33 -16.25
C ILE A 49 -19.71 -21.27 -15.67
N GLU A 50 -20.31 -21.55 -14.50
CA GLU A 50 -21.17 -20.59 -13.83
C GLU A 50 -20.40 -19.33 -13.41
N THR A 51 -19.16 -19.47 -12.93
CA THR A 51 -18.29 -18.33 -12.60
C THR A 51 -18.03 -17.48 -13.85
N ALA A 52 -17.74 -18.08 -15.01
CA ALA A 52 -17.57 -17.33 -16.27
C ALA A 52 -18.86 -16.60 -16.70
N ASN A 53 -20.03 -17.22 -16.52
CA ASN A 53 -21.31 -16.57 -16.81
C ASN A 53 -21.59 -15.40 -15.86
N LEU A 54 -21.19 -15.49 -14.58
CA LEU A 54 -21.27 -14.38 -13.64
C LEU A 54 -20.29 -13.25 -13.97
N ILE A 55 -19.09 -13.56 -14.47
CA ILE A 55 -18.14 -12.57 -15.00
C ILE A 55 -18.75 -11.87 -16.23
N SER A 56 -19.44 -12.62 -17.10
CA SER A 56 -20.18 -12.03 -18.22
C SER A 56 -21.26 -11.05 -17.73
N LYS A 57 -22.11 -11.45 -16.77
CA LYS A 57 -23.12 -10.58 -16.14
C LYS A 57 -22.52 -9.39 -15.39
N TYR A 58 -21.29 -9.51 -14.91
CA TYR A 58 -20.60 -8.40 -14.25
C TYR A 58 -20.37 -7.23 -15.21
N LYS A 59 -19.88 -7.50 -16.44
CA LYS A 59 -19.57 -6.48 -17.45
C LYS A 59 -20.73 -6.22 -18.44
N TRP A 60 -21.29 -7.26 -19.04
CA TRP A 60 -22.33 -7.16 -20.07
C TRP A 60 -23.73 -7.32 -19.44
N LYS A 61 -24.29 -6.21 -18.94
CA LYS A 61 -25.58 -6.22 -18.21
C LYS A 61 -26.76 -6.70 -19.04
N ASP A 62 -26.84 -6.33 -20.32
CA ASP A 62 -28.02 -6.63 -21.15
C ASP A 62 -27.69 -7.25 -22.52
N THR A 63 -26.59 -6.88 -23.17
CA THR A 63 -26.30 -7.35 -24.53
C THR A 63 -24.81 -7.56 -24.80
N SER A 64 -24.49 -8.51 -25.67
CA SER A 64 -23.22 -8.64 -26.37
C SER A 64 -23.48 -9.27 -27.73
N GLU A 65 -23.21 -8.55 -28.82
CA GLU A 65 -23.50 -9.04 -30.18
C GLU A 65 -22.67 -10.28 -30.54
N ASN A 66 -21.43 -10.32 -30.05
CA ASN A 66 -20.52 -11.44 -30.23
C ASN A 66 -20.43 -12.25 -28.92
N VAL A 67 -20.09 -13.53 -29.02
CA VAL A 67 -19.65 -14.38 -27.90
C VAL A 67 -18.53 -15.29 -28.39
N VAL A 68 -17.49 -15.49 -27.57
CA VAL A 68 -16.50 -16.53 -27.80
C VAL A 68 -16.86 -17.74 -26.94
N ILE A 69 -16.84 -18.94 -27.53
CA ILE A 69 -17.09 -20.22 -26.86
C ILE A 69 -15.82 -21.05 -26.88
N ALA A 70 -15.41 -21.53 -25.71
CA ALA A 70 -14.32 -22.48 -25.56
C ALA A 70 -14.76 -23.70 -24.74
N SER A 71 -13.98 -24.78 -24.83
CA SER A 71 -14.22 -25.96 -24.00
C SER A 71 -13.90 -25.66 -22.54
N SER A 72 -14.70 -26.17 -21.60
CA SER A 72 -14.39 -26.16 -20.16
C SER A 72 -13.38 -27.25 -19.76
N GLU A 73 -13.07 -28.17 -20.67
CA GLU A 73 -12.22 -29.34 -20.47
C GLU A 73 -10.82 -29.14 -21.09
N ASP A 74 -10.77 -28.63 -22.33
CA ASP A 74 -9.54 -28.25 -23.03
C ASP A 74 -9.55 -26.75 -23.40
N PHE A 75 -9.12 -25.93 -22.45
CA PHE A 75 -9.28 -24.48 -22.48
C PHE A 75 -7.97 -23.71 -22.69
N PHE A 76 -6.82 -24.38 -22.90
CA PHE A 76 -5.55 -23.68 -23.14
C PHE A 76 -5.66 -22.68 -24.30
N CYS A 77 -6.31 -23.09 -25.40
CA CYS A 77 -6.53 -22.24 -26.56
C CYS A 77 -7.40 -21.00 -26.24
N ALA A 78 -8.25 -21.06 -25.22
CA ALA A 78 -9.10 -19.95 -24.82
C ALA A 78 -8.29 -18.73 -24.33
N ILE A 79 -7.09 -18.95 -23.75
CA ILE A 79 -6.20 -17.85 -23.35
C ILE A 79 -5.80 -17.01 -24.56
N SER A 80 -5.44 -17.67 -25.67
CA SER A 80 -5.07 -16.98 -26.91
C SER A 80 -6.25 -16.24 -27.57
N ALA A 81 -7.49 -16.54 -27.18
CA ALA A 81 -8.69 -15.85 -27.64
C ALA A 81 -9.03 -14.58 -26.83
N VAL A 82 -8.36 -14.30 -25.70
CA VAL A 82 -8.61 -13.08 -24.90
C VAL A 82 -8.44 -11.79 -25.73
N PRO A 83 -7.41 -11.63 -26.59
CA PRO A 83 -7.30 -10.45 -27.43
C PRO A 83 -8.39 -10.36 -28.51
N LEU A 84 -8.81 -11.50 -29.06
CA LEU A 84 -9.93 -11.55 -30.01
C LEU A 84 -11.25 -11.14 -29.34
N ALA A 85 -11.54 -11.69 -28.16
CA ALA A 85 -12.73 -11.35 -27.38
C ALA A 85 -12.74 -9.87 -26.96
N SER A 86 -11.57 -9.34 -26.60
CA SER A 86 -11.38 -7.91 -26.29
C SER A 86 -11.69 -7.03 -27.50
N LYS A 87 -11.15 -7.38 -28.68
CA LYS A 87 -11.39 -6.67 -29.95
C LYS A 87 -12.85 -6.72 -30.39
N LEU A 88 -13.53 -7.84 -30.15
CA LEU A 88 -14.95 -8.03 -30.44
C LEU A 88 -15.88 -7.49 -29.35
N ASN A 89 -15.30 -6.97 -28.25
CA ASN A 89 -15.99 -6.53 -27.03
C ASN A 89 -17.04 -7.53 -26.52
N CYS A 90 -16.65 -8.80 -26.38
CA CYS A 90 -17.55 -9.89 -25.98
C CYS A 90 -17.00 -10.78 -24.87
N PRO A 91 -17.87 -11.51 -24.15
CA PRO A 91 -17.42 -12.49 -23.16
C PRO A 91 -16.83 -13.74 -23.83
N ILE A 92 -15.94 -14.40 -23.09
CA ILE A 92 -15.59 -15.80 -23.30
C ILE A 92 -16.46 -16.63 -22.35
N LEU A 93 -17.28 -17.53 -22.89
CA LEU A 93 -18.06 -18.50 -22.13
C LEU A 93 -17.55 -19.91 -22.40
N PHE A 94 -17.90 -20.85 -21.53
CA PHE A 94 -17.38 -22.21 -21.57
C PHE A 94 -18.50 -23.25 -21.67
N THR A 95 -18.20 -24.37 -22.31
CA THR A 95 -19.13 -25.51 -22.43
C THR A 95 -18.35 -26.82 -22.47
N GLU A 96 -18.98 -27.93 -22.11
CA GLU A 96 -18.40 -29.26 -22.24
C GLU A 96 -18.27 -29.66 -23.73
N LYS A 97 -17.40 -30.64 -24.04
CA LYS A 97 -17.10 -31.03 -25.44
C LYS A 97 -18.35 -31.43 -26.25
N ASN A 98 -19.18 -32.29 -25.68
CA ASN A 98 -20.29 -32.96 -26.37
C ASN A 98 -21.67 -32.44 -25.92
N THR A 99 -21.73 -31.34 -25.18
CA THR A 99 -22.99 -30.82 -24.65
C THR A 99 -22.89 -29.32 -24.52
N LEU A 100 -23.89 -28.61 -25.06
CA LEU A 100 -24.05 -27.19 -24.78
C LEU A 100 -24.57 -27.02 -23.35
N ASN A 101 -23.71 -26.55 -22.45
CA ASN A 101 -24.05 -26.32 -21.06
C ASN A 101 -25.28 -25.42 -20.96
N GLN A 102 -26.26 -25.83 -20.15
CA GLN A 102 -27.52 -25.11 -20.04
C GLN A 102 -27.32 -23.67 -19.51
N ASN A 103 -26.41 -23.45 -18.55
CA ASN A 103 -26.13 -22.12 -18.04
C ASN A 103 -25.50 -21.22 -19.12
N THR A 104 -24.62 -21.80 -19.96
CA THR A 104 -24.00 -21.08 -21.09
C THR A 104 -25.01 -20.73 -22.17
N LYS A 105 -25.91 -21.67 -22.50
CA LYS A 105 -27.02 -21.42 -23.42
C LYS A 105 -27.90 -20.27 -22.95
N GLU A 106 -28.29 -20.27 -21.68
CA GLU A 106 -29.10 -19.21 -21.09
C GLU A 106 -28.37 -17.87 -21.11
N GLU A 107 -27.07 -17.87 -20.86
CA GLU A 107 -26.25 -16.66 -20.91
C GLU A 107 -26.12 -16.09 -22.34
N ILE A 108 -25.95 -16.94 -23.35
CA ILE A 108 -25.95 -16.55 -24.78
C ILE A 108 -27.29 -15.89 -25.15
N ILE A 109 -28.41 -16.48 -24.72
CA ILE A 109 -29.76 -15.96 -24.97
C ILE A 109 -29.95 -14.62 -24.25
N ARG A 110 -29.54 -14.52 -22.98
CA ARG A 110 -29.60 -13.27 -22.18
C ARG A 110 -28.84 -12.15 -22.87
N LEU A 111 -27.64 -12.44 -23.38
CA LEU A 111 -26.80 -11.49 -24.13
C LEU A 111 -27.35 -11.12 -25.51
N LYS A 112 -28.36 -11.84 -26.02
CA LYS A 112 -28.91 -11.69 -27.37
C LYS A 112 -27.81 -11.78 -28.44
N ALA A 113 -26.89 -12.72 -28.25
CA ALA A 113 -25.74 -12.87 -29.12
C ALA A 113 -26.16 -13.26 -30.55
N LYS A 114 -25.56 -12.63 -31.55
CA LYS A 114 -25.82 -12.90 -32.97
C LYS A 114 -24.71 -13.73 -33.59
N LYS A 115 -23.47 -13.51 -33.17
CA LYS A 115 -22.27 -14.15 -33.70
C LYS A 115 -21.55 -14.90 -32.60
N ILE A 116 -21.27 -16.17 -32.86
CA ILE A 116 -20.54 -17.04 -31.93
C ILE A 116 -19.24 -17.47 -32.58
N TYR A 117 -18.13 -17.38 -31.83
CA TYR A 117 -16.81 -17.81 -32.27
C TYR A 117 -16.38 -18.99 -31.41
N ILE A 118 -16.38 -20.20 -31.98
CA ILE A 118 -15.92 -21.42 -31.30
C ILE A 118 -14.40 -21.49 -31.43
N ILE A 119 -13.71 -21.68 -30.30
CA ILE A 119 -12.27 -21.91 -30.24
C ILE A 119 -12.00 -23.41 -30.12
N GLY A 120 -11.32 -23.98 -31.11
CA GLY A 120 -10.99 -25.40 -31.14
C GLY A 120 -11.64 -26.15 -32.29
N ASP A 121 -11.06 -27.30 -32.61
CA ASP A 121 -11.61 -28.22 -33.58
C ASP A 121 -12.80 -29.01 -33.01
N LYS A 122 -13.29 -29.98 -33.79
CA LYS A 122 -14.44 -30.81 -33.42
C LYS A 122 -14.12 -31.78 -32.27
N ASP A 123 -12.86 -32.03 -31.99
CA ASP A 123 -12.44 -32.86 -30.86
C ASP A 123 -12.41 -32.08 -29.55
N VAL A 124 -12.40 -30.74 -29.60
CA VAL A 124 -12.50 -29.86 -28.43
C VAL A 124 -13.95 -29.43 -28.16
N ILE A 125 -14.69 -29.06 -29.21
CA ILE A 125 -16.13 -28.76 -29.16
C ILE A 125 -16.80 -29.47 -30.33
N SER A 126 -17.66 -30.44 -30.06
CA SER A 126 -18.23 -31.33 -31.07
C SER A 126 -19.08 -30.60 -32.11
N GLN A 127 -19.36 -31.28 -33.22
CA GLN A 127 -20.27 -30.75 -34.23
C GLN A 127 -21.69 -30.60 -33.67
N GLU A 128 -22.14 -31.53 -32.82
CA GLU A 128 -23.45 -31.51 -32.19
C GLU A 128 -23.63 -30.26 -31.33
N THR A 129 -22.59 -29.89 -30.55
CA THR A 129 -22.59 -28.66 -29.75
C THR A 129 -22.64 -27.40 -30.64
N GLU A 130 -21.92 -27.39 -31.76
CA GLU A 130 -21.99 -26.31 -32.76
C GLU A 130 -23.39 -26.20 -33.40
N ASP A 131 -24.03 -27.32 -33.71
CA ASP A 131 -25.37 -27.37 -34.28
C ASP A 131 -26.42 -26.85 -33.28
N GLU A 132 -26.21 -27.04 -31.97
CA GLU A 132 -27.04 -26.41 -30.94
C GLU A 132 -26.85 -24.90 -30.85
N LEU A 133 -25.60 -24.42 -30.98
CA LEU A 133 -25.30 -22.99 -31.02
C LEU A 133 -25.93 -22.30 -32.25
N LEU A 134 -25.95 -22.98 -33.40
CA LEU A 134 -26.60 -22.49 -34.62
C LEU A 134 -28.13 -22.33 -34.49
N LYS A 135 -28.77 -23.01 -33.54
CA LYS A 135 -30.22 -22.85 -33.28
C LYS A 135 -30.54 -21.58 -32.51
N ILE A 136 -29.56 -20.98 -31.83
CA ILE A 136 -29.77 -19.83 -30.93
C ILE A 136 -29.03 -18.56 -31.37
N ALA A 137 -28.20 -18.62 -32.42
CA ALA A 137 -27.46 -17.49 -32.97
C ALA A 137 -27.51 -17.46 -34.50
N ASN A 138 -27.38 -16.27 -35.10
CA ASN A 138 -27.43 -16.07 -36.55
C ASN A 138 -26.22 -16.66 -37.29
N SER A 139 -25.05 -16.68 -36.64
CA SER A 139 -23.82 -17.14 -37.27
C SER A 139 -22.89 -17.74 -36.23
N VAL A 140 -22.31 -18.89 -36.56
CA VAL A 140 -21.29 -19.57 -35.76
C VAL A 140 -20.04 -19.73 -36.61
N TYR A 141 -18.90 -19.31 -36.08
CA TYR A 141 -17.59 -19.38 -36.73
C TYR A 141 -16.65 -20.23 -35.89
N ARG A 142 -16.13 -21.32 -36.47
CA ARG A 142 -15.15 -22.15 -35.79
C ARG A 142 -13.72 -21.74 -36.16
N ILE A 143 -12.94 -21.39 -35.15
CA ILE A 143 -11.50 -21.11 -35.25
C ILE A 143 -10.75 -22.37 -34.83
N GLN A 144 -10.38 -23.17 -35.82
CA GLN A 144 -9.76 -24.48 -35.66
C GLN A 144 -8.34 -24.52 -36.22
N GLY A 145 -7.59 -25.55 -35.87
CA GLY A 145 -6.25 -25.83 -36.37
C GLY A 145 -5.84 -27.24 -35.97
N LYS A 146 -4.75 -27.76 -36.54
CA LYS A 146 -4.25 -29.12 -36.26
C LYS A 146 -3.80 -29.35 -34.82
N ASP A 147 -3.49 -28.27 -34.11
CA ASP A 147 -2.98 -28.24 -32.75
C ASP A 147 -3.20 -26.83 -32.16
N LYS A 148 -2.99 -26.69 -30.85
CA LYS A 148 -3.11 -25.41 -30.14
C LYS A 148 -2.20 -24.30 -30.68
N PHE A 149 -1.04 -24.66 -31.23
CA PHE A 149 -0.12 -23.69 -31.85
C PHE A 149 -0.74 -23.08 -33.11
N SER A 150 -1.34 -23.91 -33.96
CA SER A 150 -2.03 -23.50 -35.17
C SER A 150 -3.33 -22.74 -34.85
N ILE A 151 -4.07 -23.16 -33.82
CA ILE A 151 -5.25 -22.44 -33.34
C ILE A 151 -4.88 -21.02 -32.88
N SER A 152 -3.85 -20.86 -32.04
CA SER A 152 -3.39 -19.54 -31.59
C SER A 152 -2.96 -18.63 -32.77
N THR A 153 -2.32 -19.20 -33.80
CA THR A 153 -1.94 -18.46 -35.02
C THR A 153 -3.17 -18.07 -35.85
N ASN A 154 -4.18 -18.94 -35.95
CA ASN A 154 -5.42 -18.66 -36.66
C ASN A 154 -6.25 -17.58 -35.95
N ILE A 155 -6.25 -17.56 -34.61
CA ILE A 155 -6.81 -16.47 -33.84
C ILE A 155 -6.07 -15.16 -34.15
N ALA A 156 -4.73 -15.18 -34.20
CA ALA A 156 -3.92 -14.00 -34.55
C ALA A 156 -4.26 -13.45 -35.94
N LEU A 157 -4.49 -14.32 -36.92
CA LEU A 157 -4.92 -13.92 -38.27
C LEU A 157 -6.28 -13.20 -38.26
N ILE A 158 -7.20 -13.62 -37.41
CA ILE A 158 -8.53 -12.99 -37.27
C ILE A 158 -8.46 -11.66 -36.52
N ILE A 159 -7.60 -11.57 -35.49
CA ILE A 159 -7.30 -10.29 -34.81
C ILE A 159 -6.75 -9.28 -35.82
N GLY A 160 -5.94 -9.73 -36.77
CA GLY A 160 -5.39 -8.91 -37.86
C GLY A 160 -4.08 -8.25 -37.48
N LYS A 161 -3.83 -7.05 -38.02
CA LYS A 161 -2.56 -6.34 -37.85
C LYS A 161 -2.41 -5.75 -36.45
N SER A 162 -1.25 -5.97 -35.83
CA SER A 162 -0.80 -5.35 -34.57
C SER A 162 0.67 -4.93 -34.67
N ASP A 163 1.11 -4.00 -33.84
CA ASP A 163 2.52 -3.61 -33.72
C ASP A 163 3.28 -4.50 -32.71
N LYS A 164 2.56 -5.16 -31.79
CA LYS A 164 3.11 -6.03 -30.74
C LYS A 164 2.66 -7.47 -30.94
N VAL A 165 3.47 -8.44 -30.51
CA VAL A 165 3.10 -9.85 -30.38
C VAL A 165 3.56 -10.40 -29.03
N PHE A 166 2.72 -11.21 -28.40
CA PHE A 166 3.06 -11.91 -27.15
C PHE A 166 3.28 -13.39 -27.46
N ILE A 167 4.44 -13.92 -27.07
CA ILE A 167 4.85 -15.30 -27.33
C ILE A 167 4.97 -16.00 -25.99
N VAL A 168 4.19 -17.06 -25.82
CA VAL A 168 4.08 -17.83 -24.57
C VAL A 168 4.21 -19.32 -24.87
N ASN A 169 4.60 -20.13 -23.89
CA ASN A 169 4.64 -21.57 -24.07
C ASN A 169 3.21 -22.13 -24.11
N GLY A 170 2.83 -22.80 -25.19
CA GLY A 170 1.48 -23.38 -25.34
C GLY A 170 1.20 -24.58 -24.43
N ASN A 171 2.21 -25.11 -23.73
CA ASN A 171 2.12 -26.25 -22.83
C ASN A 171 2.04 -25.84 -21.34
N ASP A 172 2.20 -24.55 -21.02
CA ASP A 172 2.10 -24.06 -19.64
C ASP A 172 1.25 -22.77 -19.60
N PHE A 173 0.28 -22.73 -18.71
CA PHE A 173 -0.78 -21.70 -18.73
C PHE A 173 -0.49 -20.42 -17.94
N PRO A 174 0.27 -20.40 -16.81
CA PRO A 174 0.32 -19.23 -15.94
C PRO A 174 0.94 -18.01 -16.61
N ASP A 175 1.99 -18.20 -17.41
CA ASP A 175 2.65 -17.13 -18.18
C ASP A 175 1.70 -16.58 -19.26
N ALA A 176 0.98 -17.46 -19.95
CA ALA A 176 -0.01 -17.09 -20.95
C ALA A 176 -1.20 -16.31 -20.32
N LEU A 177 -1.68 -16.75 -19.16
CA LEU A 177 -2.75 -16.08 -18.43
C LEU A 177 -2.31 -14.71 -17.90
N SER A 178 -1.07 -14.61 -17.41
CA SER A 178 -0.51 -13.37 -16.84
C SER A 178 -0.46 -12.22 -17.85
N ILE A 179 -0.22 -12.52 -19.13
CA ILE A 179 -0.18 -11.51 -20.19
C ILE A 179 -1.53 -11.26 -20.86
N ALA A 180 -2.56 -12.07 -20.55
CA ALA A 180 -3.81 -12.12 -21.31
C ALA A 180 -4.56 -10.78 -21.37
N SER A 181 -4.73 -10.11 -20.22
CA SER A 181 -5.44 -8.83 -20.16
C SER A 181 -4.67 -7.70 -20.87
N ILE A 182 -3.34 -7.69 -20.76
CA ILE A 182 -2.45 -6.71 -21.42
C ILE A 182 -2.44 -6.93 -22.94
N ALA A 183 -2.38 -8.18 -23.39
CA ALA A 183 -2.50 -8.53 -24.80
C ALA A 183 -3.83 -8.08 -25.39
N GLY A 184 -4.93 -8.30 -24.64
CA GLY A 184 -6.24 -7.79 -25.04
C GLY A 184 -6.33 -6.26 -25.05
N LYS A 185 -5.66 -5.58 -24.10
CA LYS A 185 -5.61 -4.10 -24.08
C LYS A 185 -4.89 -3.56 -25.32
N ASN A 186 -3.82 -4.21 -25.72
CA ASN A 186 -3.02 -3.84 -26.89
C ASN A 186 -3.62 -4.33 -28.22
N GLU A 187 -4.76 -5.04 -28.19
CA GLU A 187 -5.31 -5.79 -29.33
C GLU A 187 -4.23 -6.62 -30.06
N ALA A 188 -3.28 -7.14 -29.28
CA ALA A 188 -2.11 -7.84 -29.78
C ALA A 188 -2.28 -9.34 -29.58
N PRO A 189 -1.93 -10.16 -30.58
CA PRO A 189 -2.11 -11.60 -30.50
C PRO A 189 -1.19 -12.25 -29.46
N ILE A 190 -1.71 -13.30 -28.84
CA ILE A 190 -0.93 -14.26 -28.07
C ILE A 190 -0.70 -15.47 -28.98
N ILE A 191 0.56 -15.73 -29.32
CA ILE A 191 0.98 -16.85 -30.15
C ILE A 191 1.67 -17.89 -29.26
N PHE A 192 1.24 -19.13 -29.39
CA PHE A 192 1.84 -20.24 -28.66
C PHE A 192 3.08 -20.75 -29.38
N THR A 193 4.09 -21.10 -28.58
CA THR A 193 5.32 -21.78 -29.00
C THR A 193 5.57 -23.01 -28.13
N ASP A 194 6.33 -23.97 -28.64
CA ASP A 194 6.99 -24.94 -27.75
C ASP A 194 8.28 -24.31 -27.17
N LYS A 195 9.12 -25.09 -26.47
CA LYS A 195 10.35 -24.60 -25.85
C LYS A 195 11.38 -24.11 -26.87
N GLU A 196 11.42 -24.66 -28.07
CA GLU A 196 12.55 -24.53 -28.98
C GLU A 196 12.23 -23.69 -30.22
N GLN A 197 10.98 -23.71 -30.70
CA GLN A 197 10.63 -23.05 -31.96
C GLN A 197 9.17 -22.64 -32.09
N LEU A 198 8.97 -21.52 -32.79
CA LEU A 198 7.68 -21.12 -33.32
C LEU A 198 7.34 -21.93 -34.58
N THR A 199 6.05 -22.16 -34.79
CA THR A 199 5.58 -22.76 -36.05
C THR A 199 5.89 -21.86 -37.25
N THR A 200 6.08 -22.46 -38.43
CA THR A 200 6.28 -21.73 -39.69
C THR A 200 5.14 -20.73 -39.97
N SER A 201 3.91 -21.09 -39.61
CA SER A 201 2.74 -20.21 -39.74
C SER A 201 2.83 -19.00 -38.81
N ALA A 202 3.26 -19.18 -37.56
CA ALA A 202 3.46 -18.08 -36.62
C ALA A 202 4.54 -17.11 -37.11
N MET A 203 5.70 -17.63 -37.55
CA MET A 203 6.77 -16.79 -38.11
C MET A 203 6.32 -16.03 -39.37
N LYS A 204 5.51 -16.67 -40.22
CA LYS A 204 4.92 -16.00 -41.40
C LYS A 204 3.95 -14.89 -40.99
N TYR A 205 3.11 -15.11 -39.98
CA TYR A 205 2.22 -14.09 -39.43
C TYR A 205 3.01 -12.87 -38.95
N ILE A 206 4.04 -13.08 -38.12
CA ILE A 206 4.88 -12.02 -37.54
C ILE A 206 5.53 -11.18 -38.64
N LYS A 207 6.14 -11.83 -39.64
CA LYS A 207 6.78 -11.14 -40.78
C LYS A 207 5.77 -10.39 -41.66
N SER A 208 4.65 -11.01 -41.98
CA SER A 208 3.66 -10.44 -42.91
C SER A 208 2.92 -9.25 -42.30
N ASN A 209 2.68 -9.25 -40.98
CA ASN A 209 2.02 -8.16 -40.28
C ASN A 209 2.96 -7.01 -39.89
N LYS A 210 4.27 -7.15 -40.13
CA LYS A 210 5.31 -6.16 -39.79
C LYS A 210 5.30 -5.80 -38.30
N ILE A 211 5.23 -6.83 -37.45
CA ILE A 211 5.35 -6.66 -35.99
C ILE A 211 6.63 -5.88 -35.68
N LYS A 212 6.55 -4.94 -34.73
CA LYS A 212 7.68 -4.09 -34.31
C LYS A 212 8.32 -4.58 -33.03
N GLU A 213 7.52 -5.14 -32.12
CA GLU A 213 7.95 -5.57 -30.78
C GLU A 213 7.43 -6.97 -30.49
N SER A 214 8.30 -7.83 -29.98
CA SER A 214 7.95 -9.20 -29.59
C SER A 214 8.21 -9.38 -28.11
N TYR A 215 7.21 -9.81 -27.36
CA TYR A 215 7.31 -10.05 -25.93
C TYR A 215 7.30 -11.55 -25.68
N ILE A 216 8.40 -12.07 -25.14
CA ILE A 216 8.56 -13.49 -24.78
C ILE A 216 8.24 -13.60 -23.30
N VAL A 217 7.19 -14.34 -22.96
CA VAL A 217 6.70 -14.45 -21.59
C VAL A 217 7.05 -15.83 -21.05
N GLY A 218 7.95 -15.84 -20.07
CA GLY A 218 8.49 -17.05 -19.45
C GLY A 218 10.02 -17.11 -19.51
N GLY A 219 10.62 -17.79 -18.53
CA GLY A 219 12.07 -17.96 -18.43
C GLY A 219 12.64 -18.86 -19.53
N LYS A 220 13.97 -18.86 -19.66
CA LYS A 220 14.70 -19.66 -20.68
C LYS A 220 14.44 -21.17 -20.60
N GLU A 221 14.07 -21.67 -19.42
CA GLU A 221 13.77 -23.07 -19.19
C GLU A 221 12.43 -23.51 -19.81
N VAL A 222 11.50 -22.56 -19.97
CA VAL A 222 10.17 -22.75 -20.54
C VAL A 222 10.15 -22.36 -22.03
N ILE A 223 10.88 -21.31 -22.41
CA ILE A 223 11.05 -20.85 -23.80
C ILE A 223 12.52 -20.52 -24.02
N SER A 224 13.24 -21.34 -24.79
CA SER A 224 14.67 -21.17 -25.07
C SER A 224 14.99 -19.83 -25.74
N ASN A 225 16.26 -19.45 -25.74
CA ASN A 225 16.70 -18.23 -26.43
C ASN A 225 16.75 -18.39 -27.95
N ASP A 226 16.65 -19.61 -28.49
CA ASP A 226 16.69 -19.85 -29.93
C ASP A 226 15.48 -19.23 -30.64
N ILE A 227 14.34 -19.16 -29.97
CA ILE A 227 13.10 -18.50 -30.46
C ILE A 227 13.30 -17.01 -30.69
N LEU A 228 14.26 -16.36 -30.01
CA LEU A 228 14.52 -14.94 -30.18
C LEU A 228 15.05 -14.63 -31.59
N ASN A 229 15.65 -15.62 -32.25
CA ASN A 229 16.21 -15.46 -33.58
C ASN A 229 15.09 -15.26 -34.62
N GLY A 230 15.08 -14.08 -35.25
CA GLY A 230 14.11 -13.74 -36.28
C GLY A 230 12.82 -13.08 -35.77
N LEU A 231 12.73 -12.81 -34.46
CA LEU A 231 11.69 -11.96 -33.89
C LEU A 231 12.11 -10.48 -33.93
N PRO A 232 11.17 -9.56 -34.24
CA PRO A 232 11.44 -8.13 -34.18
C PRO A 232 11.50 -7.63 -32.72
N ASN A 233 12.60 -6.95 -32.37
CA ASN A 233 12.87 -6.36 -31.04
C ASN A 233 12.36 -7.22 -29.87
N PRO A 234 12.90 -8.44 -29.69
CA PRO A 234 12.44 -9.35 -28.66
C PRO A 234 12.79 -8.84 -27.25
N TYR A 235 11.80 -8.79 -26.37
CA TYR A 235 11.96 -8.50 -24.95
C TYR A 235 11.39 -9.66 -24.12
N ARG A 236 12.11 -10.12 -23.09
CA ARG A 236 11.69 -11.25 -22.26
C ARG A 236 11.17 -10.78 -20.90
N LEU A 237 9.98 -11.24 -20.53
CA LEU A 237 9.33 -11.02 -19.23
C LEU A 237 9.31 -12.35 -18.47
N PHE A 238 9.88 -12.40 -17.27
CA PHE A 238 9.98 -13.64 -16.51
C PHE A 238 10.31 -13.38 -15.03
N GLY A 239 9.92 -14.33 -14.18
CA GLY A 239 10.33 -14.41 -12.78
C GLY A 239 10.78 -15.82 -12.40
N GLU A 240 11.10 -15.99 -11.11
CA GLU A 240 11.52 -17.28 -10.55
C GLU A 240 10.41 -18.33 -10.57
N ASP A 241 9.16 -17.90 -10.42
CA ASP A 241 7.96 -18.71 -10.51
C ASP A 241 6.85 -17.94 -11.26
N ARG A 242 5.69 -18.59 -11.43
CA ARG A 242 4.53 -18.00 -12.12
C ARG A 242 4.00 -16.71 -11.49
N TYR A 243 4.14 -16.55 -10.18
CA TYR A 243 3.66 -15.37 -9.46
C TYR A 243 4.67 -14.22 -9.62
N ALA A 244 5.96 -14.52 -9.55
CA ALA A 244 7.02 -13.56 -9.88
C ALA A 244 6.92 -13.09 -11.34
N THR A 245 6.73 -14.01 -12.31
CA THR A 245 6.48 -13.64 -13.72
C THR A 245 5.26 -12.76 -13.86
N ASN A 246 4.15 -13.09 -13.18
CA ASN A 246 2.94 -12.27 -13.20
C ASN A 246 3.20 -10.84 -12.69
N ILE A 247 3.92 -10.68 -11.59
CA ILE A 247 4.24 -9.36 -11.03
C ILE A 247 5.23 -8.59 -11.91
N ASP A 248 6.24 -9.26 -12.50
CA ASP A 248 7.17 -8.64 -13.45
C ASP A 248 6.44 -8.06 -14.67
N ILE A 249 5.51 -8.81 -15.24
CA ILE A 249 4.64 -8.36 -16.33
C ILE A 249 3.81 -7.13 -15.93
N ILE A 250 3.14 -7.19 -14.77
CA ILE A 250 2.31 -6.07 -14.28
C ILE A 250 3.15 -4.81 -14.07
N ASN A 251 4.35 -4.95 -13.52
CA ASN A 251 5.26 -3.82 -13.30
C ASN A 251 5.80 -3.25 -14.62
N TYR A 252 6.17 -4.10 -15.58
CA TYR A 252 6.66 -3.64 -16.87
C TYR A 252 5.61 -2.82 -17.63
N PHE A 253 4.35 -3.25 -17.57
CA PHE A 253 3.22 -2.55 -18.21
C PHE A 253 2.48 -1.60 -17.26
N SER A 254 3.11 -1.14 -16.16
CA SER A 254 2.43 -0.35 -15.13
C SER A 254 1.76 0.91 -15.67
N ASP A 255 2.39 1.56 -16.64
CA ASP A 255 1.91 2.80 -17.26
C ASP A 255 0.71 2.57 -18.19
N GLU A 256 0.54 1.33 -18.65
CA GLU A 256 -0.63 0.89 -19.41
C GLU A 256 -1.76 0.40 -18.50
N LEU A 257 -1.58 0.30 -17.17
CA LEU A 257 -2.57 -0.30 -16.28
C LEU A 257 -3.20 0.72 -15.33
N ASN A 258 -4.52 0.62 -15.17
CA ASN A 258 -5.26 1.27 -14.10
C ASN A 258 -5.18 0.41 -12.84
N GLN A 259 -4.24 0.74 -11.96
CA GLN A 259 -4.03 0.03 -10.71
C GLN A 259 -5.08 0.37 -9.63
N SER A 260 -6.06 1.25 -9.93
CA SER A 260 -7.16 1.55 -9.02
C SER A 260 -8.18 0.42 -8.87
N SER A 261 -8.15 -0.56 -9.77
CA SER A 261 -8.95 -1.78 -9.65
C SER A 261 -8.07 -2.96 -10.01
N THR A 262 -8.06 -3.99 -9.17
CA THR A 262 -7.23 -5.20 -9.35
C THR A 262 -8.10 -6.45 -9.36
N PHE A 263 -7.88 -7.33 -10.32
CA PHE A 263 -8.47 -8.66 -10.35
C PHE A 263 -7.51 -9.66 -9.71
N ILE A 264 -8.01 -10.50 -8.82
CA ILE A 264 -7.25 -11.57 -8.18
C ILE A 264 -7.84 -12.89 -8.62
N VAL A 265 -7.00 -13.71 -9.23
CA VAL A 265 -7.42 -14.97 -9.85
C VAL A 265 -6.52 -16.12 -9.39
N PRO A 266 -7.03 -17.36 -9.36
CA PRO A 266 -6.20 -18.52 -9.06
C PRO A 266 -5.08 -18.67 -10.08
N GLY A 267 -3.93 -19.13 -9.59
CA GLY A 267 -2.76 -19.42 -10.42
C GLY A 267 -2.16 -20.81 -10.18
N GLU A 268 -2.67 -21.63 -9.26
CA GLU A 268 -2.10 -22.97 -8.95
C GLU A 268 -2.48 -24.02 -9.98
N SER A 269 -3.78 -24.31 -10.08
CA SER A 269 -4.31 -25.35 -10.95
C SER A 269 -4.90 -24.72 -12.19
N ILE A 270 -4.73 -25.43 -13.30
CA ILE A 270 -5.31 -25.02 -14.57
C ILE A 270 -6.84 -25.01 -14.49
N GLU A 271 -7.41 -25.99 -13.78
CA GLU A 271 -8.84 -26.20 -13.61
C GLU A 271 -9.56 -25.05 -12.90
N ASP A 272 -8.94 -24.55 -11.83
CA ASP A 272 -9.46 -23.41 -11.08
C ASP A 272 -9.30 -22.09 -11.87
N SER A 273 -8.33 -22.05 -12.79
CA SER A 273 -7.97 -20.88 -13.57
C SER A 273 -8.80 -20.69 -14.85
N THR A 274 -9.67 -21.63 -15.22
CA THR A 274 -10.50 -21.49 -16.44
C THR A 274 -11.34 -20.20 -16.42
N ALA A 275 -11.97 -19.87 -15.28
CA ALA A 275 -12.75 -18.65 -15.13
C ALA A 275 -11.87 -17.37 -15.15
N ALA A 276 -10.58 -17.49 -14.83
CA ALA A 276 -9.63 -16.38 -14.91
C ALA A 276 -9.43 -15.88 -16.36
N ILE A 277 -9.63 -16.75 -17.35
CA ILE A 277 -9.58 -16.39 -18.78
C ILE A 277 -10.73 -15.43 -19.12
N ALA A 278 -11.95 -15.72 -18.65
CA ALA A 278 -13.08 -14.80 -18.80
C ALA A 278 -12.83 -13.49 -18.04
N ALA A 279 -12.23 -13.56 -16.85
CA ALA A 279 -11.87 -12.38 -16.07
C ALA A 279 -10.83 -11.51 -16.78
N ALA A 280 -9.88 -12.09 -17.52
CA ALA A 280 -8.87 -11.33 -18.26
C ALA A 280 -9.49 -10.38 -19.30
N VAL A 281 -10.60 -10.77 -19.95
CA VAL A 281 -11.34 -9.91 -20.89
C VAL A 281 -12.04 -8.75 -20.17
N VAL A 282 -12.51 -8.97 -18.95
CA VAL A 282 -13.11 -7.91 -18.14
C VAL A 282 -12.04 -6.97 -17.58
N ALA A 283 -10.97 -7.52 -17.02
CA ALA A 283 -9.83 -6.75 -16.51
C ALA A 283 -9.22 -5.88 -17.60
N GLN A 284 -9.11 -6.39 -18.83
CA GLN A 284 -8.70 -5.61 -20.00
C GLN A 284 -9.53 -4.34 -20.19
N SER A 285 -10.87 -4.43 -20.09
CA SER A 285 -11.74 -3.27 -20.36
C SER A 285 -11.66 -2.17 -19.32
N SER A 286 -11.28 -2.50 -18.08
CA SER A 286 -10.96 -1.52 -17.05
C SER A 286 -9.46 -1.17 -16.99
N SER A 287 -8.64 -1.74 -17.89
CA SER A 287 -7.18 -1.70 -17.85
C SER A 287 -6.60 -2.17 -16.51
N SER A 288 -7.31 -3.05 -15.81
CA SER A 288 -6.93 -3.55 -14.49
C SER A 288 -5.87 -4.65 -14.57
N PRO A 289 -4.90 -4.69 -13.65
CA PRO A 289 -4.01 -5.84 -13.50
C PRO A 289 -4.78 -7.11 -13.13
N LEU A 290 -4.27 -8.24 -13.64
CA LEU A 290 -4.72 -9.59 -13.31
C LEU A 290 -3.65 -10.26 -12.44
N VAL A 291 -3.84 -10.26 -11.13
CA VAL A 291 -2.88 -10.79 -10.14
C VAL A 291 -3.16 -12.28 -9.90
N LEU A 292 -2.20 -13.14 -10.24
CA LEU A 292 -2.28 -14.57 -9.95
C LEU A 292 -2.04 -14.83 -8.46
N MET A 293 -2.79 -15.76 -7.87
CA MET A 293 -2.68 -16.09 -6.45
C MET A 293 -2.65 -17.62 -6.23
N GLY A 294 -1.73 -18.05 -5.36
CA GLY A 294 -1.67 -19.41 -4.81
C GLY A 294 -0.27 -19.91 -4.43
N ALA A 295 -0.17 -21.16 -3.97
CA ALA A 295 0.97 -21.77 -3.34
C ALA A 295 1.66 -22.84 -4.23
N PRO A 296 2.98 -23.04 -4.08
CA PRO A 296 3.92 -22.17 -3.37
C PRO A 296 4.27 -20.94 -4.23
N GLY A 297 4.38 -19.73 -3.65
CA GLY A 297 4.88 -18.53 -4.35
C GLY A 297 3.99 -17.27 -4.31
N GLU A 298 2.78 -17.37 -3.77
CA GLU A 298 1.84 -16.25 -3.48
C GLU A 298 2.45 -15.04 -2.76
N THR A 299 3.63 -15.16 -2.16
CA THR A 299 4.30 -14.06 -1.47
C THR A 299 4.60 -12.89 -2.41
N TYR A 300 4.95 -13.15 -3.68
CA TYR A 300 5.14 -12.09 -4.68
C TYR A 300 3.86 -11.28 -4.91
N SER A 301 2.75 -11.99 -5.13
CA SER A 301 1.42 -11.40 -5.32
C SER A 301 0.95 -10.63 -4.09
N LYS A 302 1.17 -11.22 -2.91
CA LYS A 302 0.87 -10.62 -1.61
C LYS A 302 1.64 -9.32 -1.40
N ASN A 303 2.96 -9.33 -1.61
CA ASN A 303 3.79 -8.14 -1.51
C ASN A 303 3.40 -7.07 -2.53
N PHE A 304 3.04 -7.45 -3.75
CA PHE A 304 2.55 -6.52 -4.77
C PHE A 304 1.25 -5.84 -4.32
N LEU A 305 0.28 -6.62 -3.83
CA LEU A 305 -1.00 -6.12 -3.34
C LEU A 305 -0.79 -5.23 -2.10
N GLU A 306 0.12 -5.59 -1.19
CA GLU A 306 0.49 -4.78 -0.02
C GLU A 306 1.12 -3.45 -0.43
N SER A 307 2.11 -3.49 -1.31
CA SER A 307 2.84 -2.30 -1.77
C SER A 307 1.95 -1.34 -2.56
N ASN A 308 0.93 -1.85 -3.25
CA ASN A 308 0.00 -1.08 -4.06
C ASN A 308 -1.37 -0.85 -3.40
N SER A 309 -1.58 -1.31 -2.17
CA SER A 309 -2.86 -1.23 -1.45
C SER A 309 -3.48 0.17 -1.45
N PHE A 310 -2.63 1.21 -1.33
CA PHE A 310 -3.03 2.62 -1.40
C PHE A 310 -3.56 3.11 -2.74
N ASN A 311 -3.17 2.45 -3.83
CA ASN A 311 -3.65 2.77 -5.16
C ASN A 311 -4.91 1.97 -5.49
N ILE A 312 -5.15 0.83 -4.83
CA ILE A 312 -6.24 -0.10 -5.16
C ILE A 312 -7.53 0.27 -4.42
N ASN A 313 -8.49 0.83 -5.17
CA ASN A 313 -9.82 1.17 -4.66
C ASN A 313 -10.81 0.00 -4.77
N ASN A 314 -10.62 -0.89 -5.75
CA ASN A 314 -11.52 -2.02 -6.00
C ASN A 314 -10.72 -3.31 -6.18
N VAL A 315 -11.07 -4.35 -5.42
CA VAL A 315 -10.50 -5.69 -5.56
C VAL A 315 -11.60 -6.63 -6.01
N ILE A 316 -11.39 -7.30 -7.14
CA ILE A 316 -12.34 -8.27 -7.69
C ILE A 316 -11.70 -9.66 -7.62
N ILE A 317 -12.22 -10.51 -6.75
CA ILE A 317 -11.74 -11.88 -6.55
C ILE A 317 -12.55 -12.81 -7.44
N ILE A 318 -11.87 -13.64 -8.23
CA ILE A 318 -12.49 -14.59 -9.14
C ILE A 318 -12.33 -16.02 -8.60
N GLY A 319 -13.44 -16.70 -8.43
CA GLY A 319 -13.48 -18.06 -7.91
C GLY A 319 -13.83 -18.12 -6.43
N GLY A 320 -14.22 -19.32 -5.99
CA GLY A 320 -14.80 -19.50 -4.68
C GLY A 320 -13.82 -19.63 -3.53
N GLU A 321 -14.36 -19.68 -2.32
CA GLU A 321 -13.59 -19.73 -1.07
C GLU A 321 -12.64 -20.95 -0.97
N ASN A 322 -13.00 -22.08 -1.60
CA ASN A 322 -12.15 -23.28 -1.64
C ASN A 322 -10.91 -23.12 -2.54
N VAL A 323 -10.95 -22.19 -3.49
CA VAL A 323 -9.88 -21.94 -4.46
C VAL A 323 -9.02 -20.76 -3.99
N LEU A 324 -9.69 -19.64 -3.68
CA LEU A 324 -9.08 -18.42 -3.13
C LEU A 324 -9.72 -18.10 -1.79
N SER A 325 -9.29 -18.80 -0.73
CA SER A 325 -9.83 -18.57 0.61
C SER A 325 -9.48 -17.18 1.12
N SER A 326 -10.40 -16.59 1.86
CA SER A 326 -10.23 -15.35 2.62
C SER A 326 -9.02 -15.42 3.56
N LYS A 327 -8.69 -16.61 4.09
CA LYS A 327 -7.46 -16.84 4.86
C LYS A 327 -6.20 -16.73 3.99
N ARG A 328 -6.18 -17.36 2.81
CA ARG A 328 -5.07 -17.25 1.84
C ARG A 328 -4.89 -15.81 1.39
N LEU A 329 -6.01 -15.15 1.13
CA LEU A 329 -6.14 -13.74 0.82
C LEU A 329 -6.03 -12.84 2.07
N GLY A 330 -5.66 -13.36 3.25
CA GLY A 330 -5.71 -12.68 4.56
C GLY A 330 -4.86 -11.41 4.68
N ILE A 331 -4.32 -10.92 3.58
CA ILE A 331 -3.71 -9.60 3.38
C ILE A 331 -4.74 -8.58 2.87
N LEU A 332 -5.72 -9.01 2.08
CA LEU A 332 -6.82 -8.20 1.57
C LEU A 332 -7.88 -7.87 2.63
N GLY A 333 -8.08 -8.77 3.59
CA GLY A 333 -8.97 -8.54 4.74
C GLY A 333 -8.31 -7.79 5.90
N ASP A 334 -6.98 -7.63 5.84
CA ASP A 334 -6.13 -7.13 6.93
C ASP A 334 -5.38 -5.85 6.54
N TYR A 335 -5.85 -5.18 5.47
CA TYR A 335 -5.53 -3.77 5.17
C TYR A 335 -6.07 -2.79 6.20
N ASN A 336 -6.63 -3.30 7.31
CA ASN A 336 -7.26 -2.53 8.38
C ASN A 336 -6.40 -2.40 9.64
N SER A 337 -5.21 -3.00 9.74
CA SER A 337 -4.31 -2.71 10.88
C SER A 337 -3.47 -1.46 10.59
N ILE A 338 -3.95 -0.33 11.10
CA ILE A 338 -3.22 0.95 11.11
C ILE A 338 -1.89 0.81 11.89
N ASN A 339 -1.84 -0.10 12.86
CA ASN A 339 -0.68 -0.48 13.65
C ASN A 339 0.20 -1.50 12.92
N ALA A 340 1.52 -1.37 13.09
CA ALA A 340 2.54 -2.31 12.63
C ALA A 340 2.32 -3.70 13.22
N LYS A 341 2.36 -4.72 12.36
CA LYS A 341 2.16 -6.12 12.76
C LYS A 341 3.33 -6.63 13.60
N ASP A 342 4.52 -6.13 13.30
CA ASP A 342 5.76 -6.41 14.00
C ASP A 342 6.46 -5.11 14.42
N TYR A 343 7.46 -5.21 15.28
CA TYR A 343 8.31 -4.10 15.69
C TYR A 343 9.70 -4.16 15.04
N LEU A 344 10.34 -3.00 14.96
CA LEU A 344 11.71 -2.81 14.49
C LEU A 344 12.69 -3.45 15.46
N ASP A 345 13.75 -4.08 14.91
CA ASP A 345 14.89 -4.46 15.74
C ASP A 345 15.69 -3.21 16.12
N THR A 346 15.61 -2.85 17.39
CA THR A 346 16.24 -1.65 17.95
C THR A 346 17.34 -2.07 18.90
N VAL A 347 18.51 -2.35 18.34
CA VAL A 347 19.68 -2.82 19.10
C VAL A 347 20.01 -1.81 20.19
N SER A 348 19.86 -2.25 21.43
CA SER A 348 20.06 -1.43 22.64
C SER A 348 21.38 -1.79 23.33
N TYR A 349 21.99 -0.83 24.02
CA TYR A 349 23.28 -1.06 24.70
C TYR A 349 23.17 -2.01 25.90
N ASP A 350 21.98 -2.10 26.51
CA ASP A 350 21.67 -3.02 27.61
C ASP A 350 21.29 -4.43 27.12
N GLY A 351 21.14 -4.62 25.79
CA GLY A 351 20.85 -5.91 25.16
C GLY A 351 19.39 -6.36 25.24
N SER A 352 18.47 -5.56 25.81
CA SER A 352 17.05 -5.92 25.90
C SER A 352 16.28 -5.74 24.59
N ASN A 353 16.76 -4.85 23.73
CA ASN A 353 16.12 -4.34 22.51
C ASN A 353 14.70 -3.81 22.75
N GLN A 354 14.48 -3.25 23.94
CA GLN A 354 13.21 -2.63 24.32
C GLN A 354 13.25 -1.12 24.13
N GLY A 355 13.28 -0.68 22.87
CA GLY A 355 13.36 0.75 22.53
C GLY A 355 12.07 1.53 22.80
N CYS A 356 12.24 2.77 23.24
CA CYS A 356 11.20 3.77 23.47
C CYS A 356 11.63 5.15 22.96
N HIS A 357 10.72 6.13 22.97
CA HIS A 357 10.98 7.54 22.64
C HIS A 357 11.68 7.80 21.29
N PRO A 358 11.18 7.23 20.16
CA PRO A 358 11.81 7.48 18.87
C PRO A 358 11.68 8.95 18.45
N LYS A 359 12.77 9.53 17.93
CA LYS A 359 12.76 10.73 17.07
C LYS A 359 13.62 10.47 15.85
N VAL A 360 13.04 10.63 14.65
CA VAL A 360 13.69 10.28 13.37
C VAL A 360 13.91 11.53 12.51
N LEU A 361 15.11 11.63 11.92
CA LEU A 361 15.43 12.55 10.83
C LEU A 361 15.62 11.77 9.52
N TYR A 362 15.29 12.44 8.42
CA TYR A 362 15.52 11.93 7.06
C TYR A 362 16.33 12.92 6.23
N PHE A 363 17.36 12.41 5.56
CA PHE A 363 18.24 13.14 4.66
C PHE A 363 18.17 12.50 3.26
N PRO A 364 17.54 13.16 2.27
CA PRO A 364 17.44 12.64 0.91
C PRO A 364 18.82 12.31 0.30
N ASP A 365 19.78 13.21 0.52
CA ASP A 365 21.15 13.12 0.00
C ASP A 365 22.13 12.42 0.94
N GLN A 366 21.61 11.80 2.01
CA GLN A 366 22.37 11.22 3.12
C GLN A 366 23.14 12.27 3.94
N TRP A 367 23.30 11.99 5.23
CA TRP A 367 24.20 12.74 6.10
C TRP A 367 25.11 11.76 6.83
N SER A 368 26.42 11.99 6.75
CA SER A 368 27.45 11.04 7.18
C SER A 368 27.22 9.61 6.65
N GLY A 369 26.76 9.51 5.39
CA GLY A 369 26.53 8.23 4.70
C GLY A 369 25.19 7.55 4.98
N TRP A 370 24.28 8.17 5.75
CA TRP A 370 22.99 7.55 6.13
C TRP A 370 21.79 8.42 5.79
N LYS A 371 20.71 7.80 5.32
CA LYS A 371 19.45 8.49 5.00
C LYS A 371 18.59 8.77 6.23
N TYR A 372 18.61 7.88 7.22
CA TYR A 372 17.79 8.01 8.42
C TYR A 372 18.67 7.99 9.66
N TRP A 373 18.34 8.86 10.61
CA TRP A 373 18.94 8.93 11.93
C TRP A 373 17.82 8.87 12.96
N MET A 374 17.86 7.90 13.85
CA MET A 374 16.92 7.75 14.97
C MET A 374 17.68 7.97 16.26
N VAL A 375 17.14 8.82 17.14
CA VAL A 375 17.43 8.73 18.56
C VAL A 375 16.28 8.02 19.27
N PHE A 376 16.61 7.23 20.27
CA PHE A 376 15.67 6.51 21.12
C PHE A 376 16.29 6.28 22.52
N THR A 377 15.51 5.79 23.48
CA THR A 377 16.01 5.30 24.77
C THR A 377 15.59 3.85 24.99
N PRO A 378 16.49 2.96 25.46
CA PRO A 378 16.06 1.67 25.97
C PRO A 378 15.24 1.82 27.24
N TYR A 379 14.15 1.07 27.38
CA TYR A 379 13.27 1.12 28.55
C TYR A 379 12.79 -0.29 28.97
N PRO A 380 13.72 -1.22 29.26
CA PRO A 380 13.40 -2.61 29.54
C PRO A 380 12.43 -2.73 30.72
N ASN A 381 11.24 -3.27 30.47
CA ASN A 381 10.19 -3.45 31.47
C ASN A 381 9.77 -2.18 32.22
N GLY A 382 10.08 -1.00 31.68
CA GLY A 382 9.81 0.28 32.34
C GLY A 382 10.84 0.70 33.42
N ASP A 383 12.09 0.23 33.35
CA ASP A 383 13.18 0.65 34.24
C ASP A 383 13.91 1.89 33.70
N ASP A 384 13.75 3.02 34.39
CA ASP A 384 14.21 4.36 33.98
C ASP A 384 15.75 4.50 33.99
N LYS A 385 16.46 3.61 34.69
CA LYS A 385 17.93 3.58 34.74
C LYS A 385 18.57 3.39 33.38
N TYR A 386 17.85 2.74 32.47
CA TYR A 386 18.37 2.40 31.15
C TYR A 386 18.04 3.44 30.08
N GLU A 387 17.25 4.48 30.41
CA GLU A 387 16.72 5.46 29.45
C GLU A 387 17.75 6.49 28.95
N ASN A 388 18.98 6.03 28.73
CA ASN A 388 20.09 6.82 28.25
C ASN A 388 20.00 6.98 26.71
N PRO A 389 20.00 8.21 26.18
CA PRO A 389 19.85 8.48 24.75
C PRO A 389 20.84 7.68 23.89
N SER A 390 20.31 6.97 22.90
CA SER A 390 21.05 6.10 22.00
C SER A 390 20.69 6.39 20.54
N ILE A 391 21.63 6.21 19.62
CA ILE A 391 21.45 6.53 18.20
C ILE A 391 21.55 5.28 17.33
N LEU A 392 20.64 5.21 16.37
CA LEU A 392 20.67 4.25 15.28
C LEU A 392 20.58 4.99 13.92
N VAL A 393 21.08 4.35 12.88
CA VAL A 393 21.04 4.82 11.49
C VAL A 393 20.47 3.76 10.56
N SER A 394 19.87 4.21 9.46
CA SER A 394 19.27 3.33 8.46
C SER A 394 19.37 3.91 7.04
N GLN A 395 19.44 3.03 6.05
CA GLN A 395 19.23 3.40 4.63
C GLN A 395 17.76 3.32 4.22
N THR A 396 17.01 2.42 4.86
CA THR A 396 15.67 2.02 4.42
C THR A 396 14.57 2.58 5.32
N GLY A 397 14.93 2.94 6.55
CA GLY A 397 14.02 3.33 7.62
C GLY A 397 13.39 2.14 8.34
N HIS A 398 13.77 0.90 8.05
CA HIS A 398 13.30 -0.28 8.78
C HIS A 398 14.40 -1.21 9.31
N GLU A 399 15.59 -1.15 8.73
CA GLU A 399 16.77 -1.86 9.25
C GLU A 399 17.70 -0.87 9.91
N TRP A 400 17.95 -1.04 11.21
CA TRP A 400 18.62 -0.05 12.04
C TRP A 400 19.92 -0.58 12.61
N PHE A 401 20.96 0.26 12.56
CA PHE A 401 22.32 -0.10 12.98
C PHE A 401 22.90 0.99 13.87
N THR A 402 23.83 0.63 14.76
CA THR A 402 24.66 1.63 15.43
C THR A 402 25.66 2.21 14.42
N PRO A 403 25.79 3.55 14.28
CA PRO A 403 26.80 4.15 13.42
C PRO A 403 28.20 3.62 13.71
N TYR A 404 28.99 3.33 12.67
CA TYR A 404 30.36 2.84 12.86
C TYR A 404 31.20 3.83 13.67
N GLY A 405 31.82 3.34 14.75
CA GLY A 405 32.64 4.14 15.66
C GLY A 405 31.87 4.86 16.79
N LEU A 406 30.53 4.86 16.76
CA LEU A 406 29.72 5.35 17.88
C LEU A 406 29.56 4.25 18.94
N VAL A 407 29.63 4.63 20.21
CA VAL A 407 29.28 3.77 21.34
C VAL A 407 28.00 4.30 21.96
N ASN A 408 26.97 3.46 22.03
CA ASN A 408 25.75 3.78 22.76
C ASN A 408 25.89 3.36 24.25
N PRO A 409 25.23 4.08 25.17
CA PRO A 409 24.46 5.30 24.93
C PRO A 409 25.37 6.51 24.69
N VAL A 410 24.86 7.52 23.98
CA VAL A 410 25.58 8.78 23.69
C VAL A 410 25.82 9.60 24.96
N VAL A 411 24.92 9.47 25.94
CA VAL A 411 25.00 10.17 27.23
C VAL A 411 24.73 9.15 28.34
N SER A 412 25.68 8.95 29.25
CA SER A 412 25.56 8.05 30.42
C SER A 412 26.14 8.60 31.72
N GLY A 413 26.80 9.77 31.68
CA GLY A 413 27.65 10.27 32.78
C GLY A 413 26.94 10.97 33.94
N LEU A 414 25.60 10.93 34.01
CA LEU A 414 24.87 11.51 35.13
C LEU A 414 24.68 10.46 36.23
N ASN A 415 24.81 10.88 37.49
CA ASN A 415 24.60 9.99 38.62
C ASN A 415 23.13 9.55 38.65
N GLN A 416 22.87 8.29 38.34
CA GLN A 416 21.52 7.74 38.24
C GLN A 416 20.78 7.73 39.58
N SER A 417 21.48 7.92 40.71
CA SER A 417 20.82 8.14 42.01
C SER A 417 20.17 9.52 42.13
N ASP A 418 20.53 10.47 41.25
CA ASP A 418 20.15 11.88 41.36
C ASP A 418 19.15 12.28 40.27
N CYS A 419 19.18 11.61 39.12
CA CYS A 419 18.25 11.84 38.01
C CYS A 419 18.09 10.64 37.08
N HIS A 420 16.98 10.58 36.35
CA HIS A 420 16.85 9.73 35.15
C HIS A 420 16.78 10.56 33.88
N LEU A 421 17.28 10.01 32.77
CA LEU A 421 17.22 10.62 31.44
C LEU A 421 16.00 10.09 30.70
N SER A 422 15.45 10.87 29.78
CA SER A 422 14.33 10.44 28.94
C SER A 422 14.10 11.41 27.80
N ASP A 423 13.09 11.08 27.00
CA ASP A 423 12.54 11.95 25.97
C ASP A 423 13.58 12.60 25.03
N PRO A 424 14.51 11.84 24.42
CA PRO A 424 15.45 12.41 23.48
C PRO A 424 14.75 13.01 22.25
N HIS A 425 15.37 14.03 21.67
CA HIS A 425 14.93 14.70 20.46
C HIS A 425 16.16 15.09 19.65
N ILE A 426 16.22 14.67 18.39
CA ILE A 426 17.33 15.02 17.50
C ILE A 426 16.84 15.97 16.40
N LEU A 427 17.63 17.02 16.16
CA LEU A 427 17.45 17.95 15.04
C LEU A 427 18.78 18.19 14.33
N PHE A 428 18.71 18.65 13.09
CA PHE A 428 19.89 19.03 12.32
C PHE A 428 19.91 20.53 12.09
N ASN A 429 20.93 21.21 12.61
CA ASN A 429 21.13 22.63 12.42
C ASN A 429 21.85 22.86 11.09
N GLN A 430 21.10 23.31 10.09
CA GLN A 430 21.60 23.52 8.73
C GLN A 430 22.68 24.61 8.67
N GLY A 431 22.62 25.63 9.55
CA GLY A 431 23.51 26.79 9.49
C GLY A 431 24.97 26.45 9.81
N ASN A 432 25.19 25.55 10.77
CA ASN A 432 26.53 25.10 11.20
C ASN A 432 26.80 23.63 10.85
N LYS A 433 25.85 22.95 10.19
CA LYS A 433 25.89 21.54 9.80
C LYS A 433 26.15 20.58 10.97
N THR A 434 25.49 20.81 12.10
CA THR A 434 25.62 19.95 13.29
C THR A 434 24.32 19.22 13.61
N LEU A 435 24.42 17.95 14.00
CA LEU A 435 23.36 17.30 14.75
C LEU A 435 23.34 17.86 16.18
N GLU A 436 22.13 18.13 16.66
CA GLU A 436 21.88 18.50 18.04
C GLU A 436 20.94 17.46 18.66
N LEU A 437 21.40 16.79 19.71
CA LEU A 437 20.63 15.86 20.50
C LEU A 437 20.22 16.54 21.80
N TRP A 438 18.92 16.79 21.93
CA TRP A 438 18.27 17.36 23.10
C TRP A 438 17.64 16.22 23.90
N TYR A 439 17.63 16.31 25.23
CA TYR A 439 17.01 15.29 26.08
C TYR A 439 16.60 15.87 27.43
N ARG A 440 15.66 15.19 28.09
CA ARG A 440 15.18 15.54 29.42
C ARG A 440 16.00 14.81 30.48
N ALA A 441 16.43 15.53 31.51
CA ALA A 441 17.03 14.96 32.72
C ALA A 441 16.17 15.38 33.92
N THR A 442 15.48 14.41 34.51
CA THR A 442 14.57 14.63 35.65
C THR A 442 15.29 14.31 36.94
N TYR A 443 15.59 15.35 37.70
CA TYR A 443 16.27 15.24 38.98
C TYR A 443 15.23 15.00 40.08
N TYR A 444 15.59 14.14 41.04
CA TYR A 444 14.70 13.77 42.16
C TYR A 444 14.45 14.91 43.16
N ASN A 445 15.07 16.08 42.95
CA ASN A 445 14.79 17.33 43.66
C ASN A 445 13.67 18.17 43.00
N ASN A 446 12.85 17.58 42.13
CA ASN A 446 11.80 18.22 41.34
C ASN A 446 12.32 19.29 40.36
N GLU A 447 13.46 19.02 39.72
CA GLU A 447 13.98 19.84 38.63
C GLU A 447 14.02 19.02 37.34
N ASP A 448 13.29 19.46 36.32
CA ASP A 448 13.44 18.97 34.96
C ASP A 448 14.43 19.87 34.21
N ARG A 449 15.52 19.28 33.71
CA ARG A 449 16.49 19.98 32.86
C ARG A 449 16.37 19.51 31.43
N ILE A 450 16.35 20.46 30.50
CA ILE A 450 16.60 20.16 29.09
C ILE A 450 18.09 20.34 28.84
N MET A 451 18.71 19.25 28.39
CA MET A 451 20.12 19.16 28.10
C MET A 451 20.35 19.01 26.60
N ARG A 452 21.54 19.38 26.11
CA ARG A 452 21.94 19.21 24.72
C ARG A 452 23.36 18.69 24.61
N VAL A 453 23.58 17.79 23.67
CA VAL A 453 24.91 17.45 23.12
C VAL A 453 24.89 17.65 21.61
N THR A 454 26.05 17.95 21.02
CA THR A 454 26.15 18.26 19.59
C THR A 454 27.21 17.42 18.91
N SER A 455 27.05 17.17 17.60
CA SER A 455 28.03 16.44 16.80
C SER A 455 28.11 16.97 15.37
N LYS A 456 29.33 16.96 14.82
CA LYS A 456 29.59 17.30 13.40
C LYS A 456 29.65 16.08 12.49
N ASP A 457 29.83 14.88 13.05
CA ASP A 457 30.00 13.63 12.31
C ASP A 457 28.97 12.55 12.69
N GLY A 458 28.23 12.75 13.79
CA GLY A 458 27.24 11.82 14.34
C GLY A 458 27.84 10.75 15.25
N VAL A 459 29.17 10.77 15.43
CA VAL A 459 29.93 9.77 16.17
C VAL A 459 30.57 10.38 17.42
N LYS A 460 31.21 11.55 17.30
CA LYS A 460 31.81 12.26 18.42
C LYS A 460 30.86 13.34 18.89
N TRP A 461 30.49 13.27 20.16
CA TRP A 461 29.53 14.18 20.77
C TRP A 461 30.20 15.08 21.80
N SER A 462 29.72 16.32 21.90
CA SER A 462 30.18 17.27 22.90
C SER A 462 29.78 16.86 24.31
N GLU A 463 30.40 17.48 25.32
CA GLU A 463 29.91 17.40 26.69
C GLU A 463 28.46 17.93 26.80
N PRO A 464 27.65 17.38 27.73
CA PRO A 464 26.31 17.89 28.01
C PRO A 464 26.28 19.37 28.39
N GLU A 465 25.45 20.12 27.69
CA GLU A 465 25.14 21.52 27.98
C GLU A 465 23.72 21.63 28.54
N LYS A 466 23.54 22.37 29.64
CA LYS A 466 22.21 22.68 30.16
C LYS A 466 21.60 23.84 29.38
N MET A 467 20.41 23.60 28.82
CA MET A 467 19.69 24.57 27.99
C MET A 467 18.63 25.34 28.79
N VAL A 468 17.84 24.64 29.62
CA VAL A 468 16.83 25.26 30.48
C VAL A 468 16.50 24.35 31.68
N SER A 469 16.11 24.96 32.80
CA SER A 469 15.59 24.28 33.99
C SER A 469 14.12 24.64 34.19
N PHE A 470 13.32 23.65 34.56
CA PHE A 470 11.94 23.79 35.03
C PHE A 470 11.86 23.23 36.45
N TYR A 471 11.05 23.86 37.31
CA TYR A 471 10.95 23.49 38.73
C TYR A 471 9.52 23.05 39.04
N GLY A 472 9.36 21.80 39.48
CA GLY A 472 8.06 21.11 39.59
C GLY A 472 8.17 19.67 39.08
N VAL A 473 7.14 18.85 39.28
CA VAL A 473 7.18 17.43 38.90
C VAL A 473 6.67 17.28 37.48
N LYS A 474 7.55 16.92 36.52
CA LYS A 474 7.20 16.74 35.09
C LYS A 474 6.73 18.02 34.40
N GLU A 475 7.39 19.13 34.73
CA GLU A 475 7.09 20.44 34.14
C GLU A 475 7.44 20.52 32.65
N CYS A 476 8.33 19.67 32.13
CA CYS A 476 8.71 19.68 30.71
C CYS A 476 8.79 18.27 30.11
N LEU A 477 7.66 17.57 30.02
CA LEU A 477 7.57 16.24 29.43
C LEU A 477 7.60 16.28 27.89
N SER A 478 8.26 15.30 27.26
CA SER A 478 8.29 15.11 25.80
C SER A 478 8.68 16.35 24.97
N PRO A 479 9.79 17.04 25.28
CA PRO A 479 10.23 18.22 24.52
C PRO A 479 10.44 17.88 23.04
N THR A 480 9.92 18.76 22.18
CA THR A 480 10.12 18.77 20.74
C THR A 480 10.66 20.12 20.33
N VAL A 481 11.77 20.13 19.60
CA VAL A 481 12.52 21.35 19.28
C VAL A 481 12.68 21.48 17.77
N ILE A 482 12.29 22.63 17.23
CA ILE A 482 12.56 23.02 15.84
C ILE A 482 13.45 24.25 15.85
N PHE A 483 14.46 24.26 14.97
CA PHE A 483 15.26 25.45 14.72
C PHE A 483 14.81 26.12 13.41
N GLU A 484 14.16 27.27 13.53
CA GLU A 484 13.58 28.01 12.40
C GLU A 484 13.66 29.52 12.69
N ASP A 485 13.89 30.34 11.66
CA ASP A 485 14.00 31.80 11.79
C ASP A 485 15.07 32.24 12.81
N ASN A 486 16.19 31.52 12.86
CA ASN A 486 17.27 31.70 13.84
C ASN A 486 16.81 31.61 15.30
N LYS A 487 15.77 30.82 15.56
CA LYS A 487 15.25 30.58 16.91
C LYS A 487 15.01 29.09 17.13
N TYR A 488 15.35 28.63 18.32
CA TYR A 488 14.82 27.40 18.86
C TYR A 488 13.38 27.64 19.29
N LYS A 489 12.46 26.85 18.75
CA LYS A 489 11.04 26.81 19.09
C LYS A 489 10.80 25.44 19.74
N MET A 490 10.31 25.42 20.98
CA MET A 490 10.13 24.20 21.74
C MET A 490 8.68 24.04 22.20
N TRP A 491 8.14 22.85 21.96
CA TRP A 491 6.85 22.38 22.44
C TRP A 491 7.06 21.27 23.48
N TYR A 492 6.29 21.27 24.56
CA TYR A 492 6.37 20.27 25.61
C TYR A 492 5.03 20.10 26.33
N VAL A 493 4.86 19.02 27.08
CA VAL A 493 3.69 18.78 27.94
C VAL A 493 4.05 19.18 29.38
N SER A 494 3.25 20.05 30.01
CA SER A 494 3.43 20.46 31.40
C SER A 494 2.82 19.47 32.40
N GLU A 495 3.05 19.69 33.69
CA GLU A 495 2.44 18.89 34.76
C GLU A 495 0.91 18.96 34.77
N GLU A 496 0.33 20.07 34.30
CA GLU A 496 -1.11 20.27 34.12
C GLU A 496 -1.67 19.51 32.89
N LEU A 497 -0.86 18.70 32.21
CA LEU A 497 -1.21 18.00 30.98
C LEU A 497 -1.65 18.95 29.86
N LYS A 498 -0.96 20.08 29.74
CA LYS A 498 -1.14 21.06 28.66
C LYS A 498 0.07 21.07 27.75
N CYS A 499 -0.17 21.26 26.45
CA CYS A 499 0.91 21.54 25.52
C CYS A 499 1.33 23.01 25.67
N MET A 500 2.62 23.26 25.84
CA MET A 500 3.21 24.57 26.09
C MET A 500 4.25 24.87 25.02
N TYR A 501 4.44 26.14 24.71
CA TYR A 501 5.38 26.67 23.74
C TYR A 501 6.31 27.71 24.37
N ILE A 502 7.61 27.56 24.12
CA ILE A 502 8.64 28.58 24.41
C ILE A 502 9.59 28.73 23.22
N GLN A 503 10.23 29.88 23.11
CA GLN A 503 11.25 30.12 22.09
C GLN A 503 12.47 30.83 22.64
N SER A 504 13.62 30.62 21.99
CA SER A 504 14.90 31.22 22.35
C SER A 504 15.77 31.45 21.12
N GLY A 505 16.56 32.53 21.11
CA GLY A 505 17.55 32.77 20.06
C GLY A 505 18.84 31.97 20.23
N ASP A 506 19.18 31.60 21.47
CA ASP A 506 20.45 30.93 21.82
C ASP A 506 20.26 29.57 22.52
N GLY A 507 19.00 29.19 22.77
CA GLY A 507 18.63 27.96 23.47
C GLY A 507 18.77 28.06 25.00
N LYS A 508 19.12 29.22 25.56
CA LYS A 508 19.36 29.43 27.00
C LYS A 508 18.42 30.47 27.61
N HIS A 509 18.15 31.54 26.86
CA HIS A 509 17.25 32.60 27.29
C HIS A 509 15.90 32.42 26.59
N TRP A 510 14.93 31.88 27.31
CA TRP A 510 13.63 31.49 26.78
C TRP A 510 12.56 32.53 27.11
N THR A 511 11.57 32.66 26.22
CA THR A 511 10.35 33.43 26.50
C THR A 511 9.51 32.77 27.59
N SER A 512 8.60 33.54 28.20
CA SER A 512 7.56 32.96 29.05
C SER A 512 6.72 31.91 28.28
N PRO A 513 6.32 30.80 28.93
CA PRO A 513 5.49 29.77 28.32
C PRO A 513 4.16 30.31 27.80
N LYS A 514 3.74 29.81 26.64
CA LYS A 514 2.42 30.04 26.05
C LYS A 514 1.71 28.71 25.88
N GLU A 515 0.44 28.64 26.27
CA GLU A 515 -0.36 27.44 26.03
C GLU A 515 -0.61 27.26 24.53
N VAL A 516 -0.44 26.03 24.06
CA VAL A 516 -0.73 25.58 22.70
C VAL A 516 -2.12 24.96 22.71
N LYS A 517 -3.00 25.50 21.89
CA LYS A 517 -4.38 25.02 21.79
C LYS A 517 -4.40 23.72 20.98
N LEU A 518 -4.49 22.60 21.68
CA LEU A 518 -4.77 21.29 21.10
C LEU A 518 -6.27 21.01 21.20
N ASN A 519 -6.99 21.09 20.08
CA ASN A 519 -8.41 20.72 20.04
C ASN A 519 -8.56 19.19 19.96
N LEU A 520 -8.32 18.52 21.09
CA LEU A 520 -8.50 17.09 21.28
C LEU A 520 -9.99 16.78 21.45
N THR A 521 -10.49 15.73 20.80
CA THR A 521 -11.88 15.25 20.97
C THR A 521 -12.05 14.56 22.33
N ASP A 522 -13.29 14.28 22.75
CA ASP A 522 -13.64 13.28 23.79
C ASP A 522 -12.84 13.26 25.11
N SER A 523 -12.57 14.43 25.72
CA SER A 523 -11.88 14.54 27.02
C SER A 523 -10.47 13.94 27.07
N TYR A 524 -9.81 13.80 25.92
CA TYR A 524 -8.40 13.42 25.85
C TYR A 524 -7.49 14.54 26.38
N VAL A 525 -6.39 14.13 27.01
CA VAL A 525 -5.28 15.01 27.43
C VAL A 525 -3.96 14.51 26.85
N PRO A 526 -3.03 15.41 26.48
CA PRO A 526 -1.74 15.05 25.92
C PRO A 526 -0.83 14.38 26.96
N TRP A 527 0.08 13.53 26.47
CA TRP A 527 1.13 12.88 27.27
C TRP A 527 2.50 13.01 26.59
N HIS A 528 2.62 12.57 25.35
CA HIS A 528 3.82 12.75 24.53
C HIS A 528 3.47 13.41 23.20
N LEU A 529 4.44 14.09 22.60
CA LEU A 529 4.27 14.73 21.30
C LEU A 529 5.54 14.70 20.44
N ASP A 530 5.32 14.74 19.12
CA ASP A 530 6.33 15.13 18.12
C ASP A 530 5.70 16.08 17.10
N LEU A 531 6.52 16.97 16.57
CA LEU A 531 6.10 18.06 15.68
C LEU A 531 7.16 18.25 14.60
N ILE A 532 6.73 18.33 13.34
CA ILE A 532 7.57 18.72 12.21
C ILE A 532 6.83 19.72 11.32
N LYS A 533 7.57 20.35 10.41
CA LYS A 533 6.99 21.15 9.32
C LYS A 533 7.03 20.36 8.02
N THR A 534 5.93 20.37 7.28
CA THR A 534 5.79 19.73 5.96
C THR A 534 5.19 20.72 4.96
N ASP A 535 4.81 20.22 3.79
CA ASP A 535 3.97 20.90 2.79
C ASP A 535 2.57 21.30 3.32
N LEU A 536 2.11 20.75 4.44
CA LEU A 536 0.84 21.13 5.09
C LEU A 536 0.99 22.18 6.20
N SER A 537 2.19 22.75 6.39
CA SER A 537 2.61 23.57 7.56
C SER A 537 3.05 22.73 8.77
N TYR A 538 2.80 23.17 10.01
CA TYR A 538 3.14 22.44 11.22
C TYR A 538 2.18 21.27 11.39
N GLU A 539 2.73 20.08 11.51
CA GLU A 539 2.00 18.86 11.82
C GLU A 539 2.43 18.35 13.19
N ILE A 540 1.48 17.88 13.99
CA ILE A 540 1.75 17.33 15.33
C ILE A 540 1.19 15.93 15.44
N LEU A 541 1.96 15.04 16.07
CA LEU A 541 1.49 13.78 16.63
C LEU A 541 1.45 13.89 18.15
N VAL A 542 0.35 13.47 18.76
CA VAL A 542 0.12 13.55 20.20
C VAL A 542 -0.32 12.18 20.72
N SER A 543 0.49 11.58 21.58
CA SER A 543 0.05 10.46 22.40
C SER A 543 -0.87 11.01 23.49
N ALA A 544 -2.10 10.52 23.56
CA ALA A 544 -3.14 11.05 24.43
C ALA A 544 -3.91 9.94 25.14
N PHE A 545 -4.48 10.24 26.29
CA PHE A 545 -5.40 9.35 27.01
C PHE A 545 -6.59 10.13 27.56
N LYS A 546 -7.68 9.43 27.89
CA LYS A 546 -8.81 10.01 28.60
C LYS A 546 -8.49 10.03 30.09
N LEU A 547 -8.65 11.18 30.75
CA LEU A 547 -8.35 11.33 32.18
C LEU A 547 -9.01 10.27 33.07
N LYS A 548 -10.27 9.91 32.77
CA LYS A 548 -11.03 8.89 33.52
C LYS A 548 -10.51 7.45 33.35
N GLU A 549 -9.70 7.21 32.33
CA GLU A 549 -9.18 5.89 31.94
C GLU A 549 -7.66 5.79 32.14
N ALA A 550 -7.02 6.79 32.76
CA ALA A 550 -5.55 6.88 32.91
C ALA A 550 -4.92 5.61 33.51
N ALA A 551 -5.61 4.97 34.46
CA ALA A 551 -5.15 3.74 35.11
C ALA A 551 -5.07 2.52 34.16
N LEU A 552 -5.79 2.55 33.04
CA LEU A 552 -5.83 1.46 32.07
C LEU A 552 -4.61 1.44 31.15
N ASN A 553 -3.79 2.50 31.13
CA ASN A 553 -2.66 2.66 30.21
C ASN A 553 -3.10 2.34 28.77
N ASN A 554 -4.12 3.03 28.26
CA ASN A 554 -4.73 2.79 26.94
C ASN A 554 -4.49 3.94 25.95
N ARG A 555 -3.30 4.55 26.01
CA ARG A 555 -2.96 5.74 25.21
C ARG A 555 -3.08 5.47 23.71
N VAL A 556 -3.62 6.45 23.00
CA VAL A 556 -3.79 6.47 21.54
C VAL A 556 -2.84 7.51 20.93
N LEU A 557 -2.66 7.46 19.61
CA LEU A 557 -1.94 8.49 18.87
C LEU A 557 -2.92 9.33 18.05
N MET A 558 -2.81 10.65 18.15
CA MET A 558 -3.65 11.61 17.44
C MET A 558 -2.79 12.53 16.58
N TRP A 559 -3.31 12.96 15.44
CA TRP A 559 -2.63 13.84 14.50
C TRP A 559 -3.43 15.12 14.24
N GLY A 560 -2.75 16.24 14.10
CA GLY A 560 -3.36 17.52 13.72
C GLY A 560 -2.40 18.43 12.96
N THR A 561 -2.95 19.52 12.41
CA THR A 561 -2.20 20.53 11.66
C THR A 561 -2.41 21.93 12.23
N SER A 562 -1.44 22.81 11.99
CA SER A 562 -1.49 24.22 12.40
C SER A 562 -0.69 25.10 11.44
N GLU A 563 -1.22 26.28 11.14
CA GLU A 563 -0.49 27.29 10.37
C GLU A 563 0.57 28.01 11.21
N ASP A 564 0.30 28.24 12.50
CA ASP A 564 1.14 29.03 13.40
C ASP A 564 1.93 28.20 14.43
N GLY A 565 1.64 26.89 14.51
CA GLY A 565 2.24 25.99 15.48
C GLY A 565 1.72 26.19 16.91
N LEU A 566 0.67 27.01 17.11
CA LEU A 566 0.07 27.30 18.40
C LEU A 566 -1.39 26.87 18.48
N ASN A 567 -2.09 26.83 17.33
CA ASN A 567 -3.49 26.46 17.24
C ASN A 567 -3.66 25.23 16.35
N PHE A 568 -3.81 24.06 16.96
CA PHE A 568 -4.06 22.80 16.25
C PHE A 568 -5.54 22.43 16.33
N ASN A 569 -6.20 22.41 15.17
CA ASN A 569 -7.64 22.16 15.09
C ASN A 569 -7.94 20.69 14.76
N ASN A 570 -8.94 20.12 15.44
CA ASN A 570 -9.57 18.84 15.15
C ASN A 570 -8.58 17.67 15.03
N LEU A 571 -7.82 17.41 16.10
CA LEU A 571 -6.90 16.28 16.14
C LEU A 571 -7.68 14.98 15.96
N THR A 572 -7.23 14.14 15.03
CA THR A 572 -7.87 12.86 14.69
C THR A 572 -7.02 11.71 15.20
N THR A 573 -7.63 10.69 15.79
CA THR A 573 -6.92 9.46 16.19
C THR A 573 -6.39 8.71 14.96
N VAL A 574 -5.10 8.39 14.95
CA VAL A 574 -4.39 7.73 13.84
C VAL A 574 -3.81 6.37 14.20
N LEU A 575 -3.56 6.08 15.49
CA LEU A 575 -3.23 4.75 16.00
C LEU A 575 -3.90 4.52 17.36
N ILE A 576 -4.28 3.27 17.63
CA ILE A 576 -4.83 2.83 18.92
C ILE A 576 -4.11 1.56 19.37
N PRO A 577 -4.08 1.21 20.67
CA PRO A 577 -3.53 -0.07 21.09
C PRO A 577 -4.25 -1.24 20.40
N THR A 578 -3.48 -2.20 19.89
CA THR A 578 -4.05 -3.35 19.19
C THR A 578 -4.88 -4.19 20.15
N GLN A 579 -6.08 -4.61 19.74
CA GLN A 579 -6.99 -5.33 20.64
C GLN A 579 -6.63 -6.81 20.82
N ASN A 580 -5.76 -7.36 19.96
CA ASN A 580 -5.30 -8.74 20.04
C ASN A 580 -4.31 -8.93 21.21
N ASP A 581 -4.60 -9.88 22.10
CA ASP A 581 -3.81 -10.16 23.32
C ASP A 581 -2.37 -10.64 23.06
N ASN A 582 -2.07 -11.08 21.84
CA ASN A 582 -0.72 -11.49 21.44
C ASN A 582 0.07 -10.41 20.70
N SER A 583 -0.54 -9.26 20.41
CA SER A 583 0.15 -8.16 19.72
C SER A 583 1.14 -7.43 20.63
N TRP A 584 2.22 -6.94 20.02
CA TRP A 584 3.33 -6.29 20.73
C TRP A 584 2.99 -4.87 21.23
N ASP A 585 1.91 -4.28 20.74
CA ASP A 585 1.46 -2.91 21.03
C ASP A 585 0.03 -2.88 21.64
N ASN A 586 -0.35 -3.94 22.34
CA ASN A 586 -1.73 -4.16 22.82
C ASN A 586 -2.07 -3.56 24.19
N LYS A 587 -1.19 -2.76 24.79
CA LYS A 587 -1.48 -2.02 26.01
C LYS A 587 -1.61 -0.53 25.70
N GLN A 588 -0.56 0.11 25.21
CA GLN A 588 -0.55 1.55 24.91
C GLN A 588 0.33 1.94 23.74
N ILE A 589 -0.11 2.98 23.02
CA ILE A 589 0.72 3.73 22.09
C ILE A 589 1.34 4.92 22.83
N TYR A 590 2.65 5.08 22.72
CA TYR A 590 3.40 6.04 23.52
C TYR A 590 4.03 7.10 22.63
N ARG A 591 5.27 7.52 22.90
CA ARG A 591 5.94 8.52 22.08
C ARG A 591 6.11 8.05 20.64
N SER A 592 5.93 8.98 19.70
CA SER A 592 6.09 8.73 18.28
C SER A 592 6.97 9.79 17.64
N SER A 593 7.36 9.52 16.40
CA SER A 593 7.98 10.46 15.49
C SER A 593 7.58 10.17 14.07
N PHE A 594 7.66 11.17 13.21
CA PHE A 594 7.32 10.99 11.82
C PHE A 594 8.18 11.82 10.87
N VAL A 595 8.32 11.31 9.67
CA VAL A 595 8.94 11.99 8.52
C VAL A 595 8.04 11.81 7.30
N LYS A 596 8.08 12.77 6.37
CA LYS A 596 7.39 12.66 5.07
C LYS A 596 8.43 12.49 3.96
N VAL A 597 8.47 11.31 3.36
CA VAL A 597 9.46 10.93 2.34
C VAL A 597 8.74 10.70 1.03
N ASN A 598 9.03 11.51 0.01
CA ASN A 598 8.40 11.40 -1.32
C ASN A 598 6.86 11.34 -1.28
N GLY A 599 6.25 12.18 -0.43
CA GLY A 599 4.79 12.23 -0.26
C GLY A 599 4.20 11.13 0.63
N VAL A 600 5.02 10.24 1.20
CA VAL A 600 4.60 9.17 2.12
C VAL A 600 5.03 9.49 3.55
N TYR A 601 4.08 9.52 4.46
CA TYR A 601 4.34 9.57 5.89
C TYR A 601 4.91 8.24 6.37
N LYS A 602 5.97 8.31 7.17
CA LYS A 602 6.49 7.20 7.97
C LYS A 602 6.39 7.59 9.43
N VAL A 603 5.60 6.84 10.19
CA VAL A 603 5.32 7.04 11.61
C VAL A 603 6.03 5.95 12.41
N PHE A 604 7.06 6.34 13.13
CA PHE A 604 7.77 5.52 14.10
C PHE A 604 7.11 5.72 15.45
N TYR A 605 6.58 4.67 16.07
CA TYR A 605 5.88 4.81 17.34
C TYR A 605 6.35 3.76 18.33
N SER A 606 6.65 4.17 19.57
CA SER A 606 6.84 3.21 20.64
C SER A 606 5.50 2.77 21.20
N ALA A 607 5.43 1.50 21.59
CA ALA A 607 4.27 0.95 22.25
C ALA A 607 4.70 -0.10 23.28
N MET A 608 3.82 -0.35 24.23
CA MET A 608 4.01 -1.37 25.26
C MET A 608 2.95 -2.44 25.10
N ASN A 609 3.34 -3.70 25.31
CA ASN A 609 2.39 -4.81 25.43
C ASN A 609 1.91 -5.01 26.88
N LYS A 610 0.92 -5.89 27.06
CA LYS A 610 0.39 -6.27 28.39
C LYS A 610 1.41 -6.96 29.30
N LYS A 611 2.56 -7.42 28.76
CA LYS A 611 3.70 -7.96 29.50
C LYS A 611 4.74 -6.89 29.89
N ASN A 612 4.42 -5.61 29.70
CA ASN A 612 5.29 -4.45 29.95
C ASN A 612 6.55 -4.39 29.07
N GLN A 613 6.56 -5.09 27.93
CA GLN A 613 7.67 -5.02 26.99
C GLN A 613 7.45 -3.85 26.03
N TRP A 614 8.50 -3.07 25.81
CA TRP A 614 8.49 -1.90 24.93
C TRP A 614 9.15 -2.22 23.61
N HIS A 615 8.58 -1.74 22.51
CA HIS A 615 9.24 -1.77 21.20
C HIS A 615 8.83 -0.56 20.35
N ILE A 616 9.50 -0.36 19.21
CA ILE A 616 9.17 0.68 18.22
C ILE A 616 8.64 0.01 16.95
N GLY A 617 7.45 0.41 16.51
CA GLY A 617 6.84 0.00 15.24
C GLY A 617 6.99 1.06 14.16
N LEU A 618 6.68 0.67 12.92
CA LEU A 618 6.60 1.56 11.77
C LEU A 618 5.23 1.40 11.11
N SER A 619 4.48 2.49 11.01
CA SER A 619 3.32 2.60 10.14
C SER A 619 3.59 3.64 9.05
N GLN A 620 3.02 3.47 7.86
CA GLN A 620 3.24 4.41 6.75
C GLN A 620 2.00 4.63 5.91
N GLY A 621 1.93 5.75 5.19
CA GLY A 621 0.83 6.04 4.26
C GLY A 621 0.94 7.42 3.61
N LYS A 622 0.20 7.66 2.52
CA LYS A 622 0.19 8.98 1.84
C LYS A 622 -0.52 10.07 2.66
N SER A 623 -1.26 9.69 3.69
CA SER A 623 -1.97 10.58 4.61
C SER A 623 -1.88 10.03 6.02
N MET A 624 -1.74 10.90 7.01
CA MET A 624 -1.74 10.50 8.42
C MET A 624 -3.05 9.85 8.88
N LYS A 625 -4.16 10.11 8.18
CA LYS A 625 -5.44 9.45 8.47
C LYS A 625 -5.54 8.02 7.94
N TYR A 626 -4.64 7.63 7.03
CA TYR A 626 -4.66 6.35 6.33
C TYR A 626 -3.27 5.72 6.41
N LEU A 627 -2.88 5.34 7.62
CA LEU A 627 -1.63 4.63 7.90
C LEU A 627 -1.86 3.13 7.82
N HIS A 628 -0.83 2.41 7.41
CA HIS A 628 -0.79 0.95 7.41
C HIS A 628 0.45 0.48 8.15
N GLY A 629 0.26 -0.52 8.99
CA GLY A 629 1.33 -1.14 9.74
C GLY A 629 2.31 -1.91 8.87
N PHE A 630 3.61 -1.70 9.10
CA PHE A 630 4.64 -2.51 8.48
C PHE A 630 4.70 -3.91 9.12
N ALA A 631 4.99 -4.94 8.32
CA ALA A 631 5.22 -6.31 8.76
C ALA A 631 6.65 -6.72 8.38
N PHE A 632 7.41 -7.26 9.33
CA PHE A 632 8.82 -7.61 9.10
C PHE A 632 8.92 -9.12 8.88
N LYS A 633 9.57 -9.55 7.79
CA LYS A 633 10.05 -10.94 7.70
C LYS A 633 11.20 -11.07 8.70
N LYS A 634 10.94 -11.65 9.87
CA LYS A 634 12.02 -12.07 10.77
C LYS A 634 12.85 -13.13 10.05
N HIS A 635 14.07 -12.78 9.63
CA HIS A 635 15.08 -13.77 9.27
C HIS A 635 15.37 -14.57 10.55
N LYS A 636 15.01 -15.86 10.53
CA LYS A 636 15.30 -16.80 11.61
C LYS A 636 16.78 -17.07 11.72
#